data_AF-A0A5H2PID2-F1
#
_entry.id   AF-A0A5H2PID2-F1
#
_cell.length_a   1.000
_cell.length_b   1.000
_cell.length_c   1.000
_cell.angle_alpha   90.00
_cell.angle_beta   90.00
_cell.angle_gamma   90.00
#
_symmetry.space_group_name_H-M   'P 1'
#
loop_
_entity.id
_entity.type
_entity.pdbx_description
1 polymer ?
#
loop_
_entity_poly.entity_id
_entity_poly.type
_entity_poly.pdbx_seq_one_letter_code
_entity_poly.pdbx_strand_id
1 'polypeptide(L)'
;VSPAKDDEDESFFKGNIELTTYRWFLSKVGGVLILYIMIFMFISIFTDEIKFFILSMISIISRNDKEHSNEILQHQIKYLKLFVILPIISLIASFFCFMFIIYGTVISAVKVHTDVLKSILSVPMYVYYNNNLGNIINRFVTDIYSLDNGFLKRFYKFIFLFFRILMSIILLFCMVKDAVIVFPFIVFLIYSLVFKKFSRGCKEAQRGYLRCHSPLCNIYSNTISGKSVINVYEKNWYHLGIYERYVETFRNYCLLKWAITIWASFYIRLIFLILTSYFIMHPHIFFNKMGNLYQGGNYEKIIGTIGYCITFSSRLGVLTKILLCDYTYVEKEMCCVQRLEEFSKLPHEKDCLEEERGEVTPKCDEMEMKGKFDNSGESTSPLPTGIVDPPAIDQSKEKYGVYLENV
;
A
#
# COMPACT_ATOMS: atom_id res chain seq x y z
N VAL A 1 39.97 -10.19 9.50
CA VAL A 1 39.30 -8.99 8.93
C VAL A 1 37.90 -8.99 9.49
N SER A 2 37.68 -8.16 10.50
CA SER A 2 36.39 -7.98 11.17
C SER A 2 35.31 -7.63 10.13
N PRO A 3 34.11 -8.23 10.18
CA PRO A 3 33.03 -7.79 9.31
C PRO A 3 32.70 -6.35 9.70
N ALA A 4 32.76 -5.45 8.71
CA ALA A 4 32.32 -4.07 8.86
C ALA A 4 30.91 -4.06 9.45
N LYS A 5 30.76 -3.34 10.56
CA LYS A 5 29.52 -3.14 11.31
C LYS A 5 28.71 -1.95 10.77
N ASP A 6 29.03 -1.46 9.57
CA ASP A 6 28.61 -0.13 9.11
C ASP A 6 27.37 -0.13 8.20
N ASP A 7 26.55 -1.19 8.20
CA ASP A 7 25.24 -1.22 7.51
C ASP A 7 24.08 -1.59 8.46
N GLU A 8 24.27 -1.55 9.78
CA GLU A 8 23.24 -1.97 10.76
C GLU A 8 22.14 -0.92 11.05
N ASP A 9 22.24 0.30 10.52
CA ASP A 9 21.25 1.36 10.71
C ASP A 9 20.45 1.69 9.43
N GLU A 10 20.03 0.67 8.68
CA GLU A 10 18.80 0.84 7.90
C GLU A 10 17.68 1.09 8.91
N SER A 11 17.25 2.35 9.03
CA SER A 11 16.09 2.80 9.80
C SER A 11 14.83 2.08 9.29
N PHE A 12 14.66 0.83 9.73
CA PHE A 12 13.47 0.04 9.51
C PHE A 12 12.37 0.66 10.35
N PHE A 13 11.70 1.67 9.78
CA PHE A 13 10.59 2.41 10.36
C PHE A 13 9.66 1.46 11.15
N LYS A 14 9.80 1.51 12.48
CA LYS A 14 8.92 0.87 13.45
C LYS A 14 7.80 1.86 13.76
N GLY A 15 6.82 1.94 12.87
CA GLY A 15 5.64 2.76 13.10
C GLY A 15 4.47 2.31 12.24
N ASN A 16 3.25 2.42 12.76
CA ASN A 16 2.08 2.49 11.89
C ASN A 16 2.15 3.85 11.19
N ILE A 17 1.89 3.86 9.88
CA ILE A 17 1.91 5.08 9.08
C ILE A 17 0.84 6.04 9.60
N GLU A 18 1.22 7.29 9.85
CA GLU A 18 0.30 8.30 10.34
C GLU A 18 -0.75 8.67 9.29
N LEU A 19 -1.98 8.96 9.73
CA LEU A 19 -3.06 9.42 8.84
C LEU A 19 -2.75 10.80 8.23
N THR A 20 -1.85 11.55 8.85
CA THR A 20 -1.33 12.85 8.39
C THR A 20 -0.66 12.72 7.02
N THR A 21 0.16 11.69 6.80
CA THR A 21 0.83 11.43 5.52
C THR A 21 -0.17 11.12 4.40
N TYR A 22 -1.24 10.36 4.69
CA TYR A 22 -2.31 10.11 3.71
C TYR A 22 -2.98 11.42 3.29
N ARG A 23 -3.26 12.29 4.26
CA ARG A 23 -3.87 13.60 4.00
C ARG A 23 -2.92 14.52 3.23
N TRP A 24 -1.63 14.53 3.54
CA TRP A 24 -0.61 15.30 2.84
C TRP A 24 -0.59 14.91 1.35
N PHE A 25 -0.51 13.62 1.04
CA PHE A 25 -0.48 13.15 -0.34
C PHE A 25 -1.78 13.45 -1.09
N LEU A 26 -2.95 13.18 -0.47
CA LEU A 26 -4.25 13.48 -1.08
C LEU A 26 -4.44 14.98 -1.35
N SER A 27 -3.85 15.84 -0.51
CA SER A 27 -3.84 17.29 -0.75
C SER A 27 -3.04 17.67 -2.00
N LYS A 28 -2.00 16.92 -2.37
CA LYS A 28 -1.21 17.17 -3.60
C LYS A 28 -2.00 16.80 -4.85
N VAL A 29 -2.75 15.69 -4.81
CA VAL A 29 -3.65 15.27 -5.91
C VAL A 29 -4.72 16.34 -6.18
N GLY A 30 -5.31 16.90 -5.13
CA GLY A 30 -6.33 17.95 -5.19
C GLY A 30 -7.74 17.41 -4.87
N GLY A 31 -8.45 18.10 -3.98
CA GLY A 31 -9.73 17.63 -3.42
C GLY A 31 -10.84 17.47 -4.46
N VAL A 32 -10.93 18.37 -5.44
CA VAL A 32 -11.95 18.32 -6.51
C VAL A 32 -11.78 17.06 -7.37
N LEU A 33 -10.53 16.73 -7.72
CA LEU A 33 -10.22 15.54 -8.52
C LEU A 33 -10.55 14.26 -7.75
N ILE A 34 -10.21 14.20 -6.47
CA ILE A 34 -10.58 13.08 -5.59
C ILE A 34 -12.10 12.92 -5.52
N LEU A 35 -12.86 14.02 -5.44
CA LEU A 35 -14.32 13.98 -5.45
C LEU A 35 -14.85 13.32 -6.73
N TYR A 36 -14.35 13.70 -7.91
CA TYR A 36 -14.72 13.05 -9.16
C TYR A 36 -14.37 11.56 -9.17
N ILE A 37 -13.16 11.19 -8.73
CA ILE A 37 -12.77 9.77 -8.61
C ILE A 37 -13.77 9.02 -7.74
N MET A 38 -14.12 9.55 -6.57
CA MET A 38 -15.05 8.91 -5.63
C MET A 38 -16.46 8.77 -6.23
N ILE A 39 -16.98 9.81 -6.90
CA ILE A 39 -18.31 9.77 -7.52
C ILE A 39 -18.37 8.69 -8.61
N PHE A 40 -17.44 8.71 -9.57
CA PHE A 40 -17.42 7.72 -10.66
C PHE A 40 -17.14 6.31 -10.15
N MET A 41 -16.32 6.17 -9.11
CA MET A 41 -16.08 4.90 -8.42
C MET A 41 -17.37 4.35 -7.81
N PHE A 42 -18.11 5.17 -7.05
CA PHE A 42 -19.37 4.73 -6.44
C PHE A 42 -20.42 4.37 -7.49
N ILE A 43 -20.55 5.17 -8.56
CA ILE A 43 -21.46 4.86 -9.67
C ILE A 43 -21.09 3.51 -10.31
N SER A 44 -19.80 3.29 -10.58
CA SER A 44 -19.32 2.03 -11.16
C SER A 44 -19.62 0.85 -10.25
N ILE A 45 -19.29 0.92 -8.96
CA ILE A 45 -19.52 -0.17 -8.00
C ILE A 45 -21.02 -0.44 -7.84
N PHE A 46 -21.82 0.62 -7.68
CA PHE A 46 -23.26 0.51 -7.46
C PHE A 46 -23.97 -0.16 -8.65
N THR A 47 -23.66 0.29 -9.87
CA THR A 47 -24.23 -0.29 -11.10
C THR A 47 -23.75 -1.73 -11.33
N ASP A 48 -22.50 -2.04 -11.00
CA ASP A 48 -21.93 -3.39 -11.14
C ASP A 48 -22.52 -4.38 -10.13
N GLU A 49 -22.83 -3.96 -8.91
CA GLU A 49 -23.39 -4.84 -7.88
C GLU A 49 -24.92 -4.98 -8.03
N ILE A 50 -25.64 -3.91 -8.36
CA ILE A 50 -27.11 -3.96 -8.53
C ILE A 50 -27.56 -4.84 -9.67
N LYS A 51 -26.77 -4.98 -10.75
CA LYS A 51 -27.12 -5.88 -11.86
C LYS A 51 -27.40 -7.30 -11.36
N PHE A 52 -26.68 -7.76 -10.33
CA PHE A 52 -26.88 -9.09 -9.77
C PHE A 52 -28.15 -9.19 -8.92
N PHE A 53 -28.53 -8.10 -8.24
CA PHE A 53 -29.83 -8.01 -7.56
C PHE A 53 -30.98 -8.09 -8.57
N ILE A 54 -30.89 -7.35 -9.68
CA ILE A 54 -31.90 -7.40 -10.75
C ILE A 54 -31.97 -8.80 -11.37
N LEU A 55 -30.82 -9.48 -11.53
CA LEU A 55 -30.76 -10.86 -12.00
C LEU A 55 -31.47 -11.83 -11.04
N SER A 56 -31.38 -11.60 -9.73
CA SER A 56 -32.19 -12.35 -8.75
C SER A 56 -33.69 -12.07 -8.91
N MET A 57 -34.08 -10.82 -9.11
CA MET A 57 -35.49 -10.43 -9.29
C MET A 57 -36.12 -11.01 -10.57
N ILE A 58 -35.41 -11.02 -11.71
CA ILE A 58 -35.92 -11.67 -12.93
C ILE A 58 -36.13 -13.17 -12.72
N SER A 59 -35.24 -13.85 -11.99
CA SER A 59 -35.39 -15.27 -11.68
C SER A 59 -36.62 -15.55 -10.80
N ILE A 60 -37.00 -14.60 -9.93
CA ILE A 60 -38.18 -14.71 -9.08
C ILE A 60 -39.46 -14.48 -9.89
N ILE A 61 -39.46 -13.48 -10.78
CA ILE A 61 -40.63 -13.10 -11.59
C ILE A 61 -40.92 -14.14 -12.67
N SER A 62 -39.89 -14.71 -13.30
CA SER A 62 -40.03 -15.70 -14.39
C SER A 62 -40.69 -17.03 -13.98
N ARG A 63 -40.86 -17.31 -12.69
CA ARG A 63 -41.38 -18.57 -12.16
C ARG A 63 -42.73 -18.44 -11.43
N ASN A 64 -43.35 -17.25 -11.45
CA ASN A 64 -44.70 -17.06 -10.93
C ASN A 64 -45.73 -17.46 -12.01
N ASP A 65 -46.04 -18.76 -12.09
CA ASP A 65 -46.86 -19.40 -13.13
C ASP A 65 -48.38 -19.11 -13.13
N LYS A 66 -48.85 -17.90 -12.77
CA LYS A 66 -50.31 -17.68 -12.64
C LYS A 66 -50.96 -16.46 -13.29
N GLU A 67 -50.23 -15.58 -13.99
CA GLU A 67 -50.87 -14.43 -14.68
C GLU A 67 -50.36 -14.21 -16.11
N HIS A 68 -51.17 -13.48 -16.89
CA HIS A 68 -51.19 -13.30 -18.34
C HIS A 68 -49.81 -13.27 -19.05
N SER A 69 -49.62 -14.15 -20.05
CA SER A 69 -48.33 -14.40 -20.73
C SER A 69 -47.67 -13.16 -21.36
N ASN A 70 -48.45 -12.18 -21.81
CA ASN A 70 -47.92 -11.00 -22.48
C ASN A 70 -47.35 -9.93 -21.52
N GLU A 71 -47.91 -9.77 -20.33
CA GLU A 71 -47.43 -8.79 -19.35
C GLU A 71 -46.11 -9.25 -18.71
N ILE A 72 -45.98 -10.55 -18.41
CA ILE A 72 -44.73 -11.14 -17.91
C ILE A 72 -43.59 -10.94 -18.90
N LEU A 73 -43.84 -11.17 -20.19
CA LEU A 73 -42.83 -11.03 -21.25
C LEU A 73 -42.34 -9.58 -21.34
N GLN A 74 -43.24 -8.60 -21.22
CA GLN A 74 -42.86 -7.18 -21.17
C GLN A 74 -42.02 -6.84 -19.93
N HIS A 75 -42.38 -7.34 -18.75
CA HIS A 75 -41.59 -7.17 -17.54
C HIS A 75 -40.20 -7.82 -17.66
N GLN A 76 -40.11 -9.02 -18.21
CA GLN A 76 -38.85 -9.74 -18.43
C GLN A 76 -37.93 -8.97 -19.39
N ILE A 77 -38.44 -8.47 -20.51
CA ILE A 77 -37.67 -7.65 -21.45
C ILE A 77 -37.18 -6.38 -20.77
N LYS A 78 -37.98 -5.74 -19.90
CA LYS A 78 -37.57 -4.55 -19.16
C LYS A 78 -36.38 -4.83 -18.23
N TYR A 79 -36.43 -5.90 -17.43
CA TYR A 79 -35.32 -6.26 -16.53
C TYR A 79 -34.09 -6.75 -17.29
N LEU A 80 -34.26 -7.47 -18.40
CA LEU A 80 -33.16 -7.88 -19.27
C LEU A 80 -32.45 -6.65 -19.88
N LYS A 81 -33.21 -5.64 -20.34
CA LYS A 81 -32.64 -4.36 -20.81
C LYS A 81 -31.81 -3.69 -19.71
N LEU A 82 -32.31 -3.63 -18.47
CA LEU A 82 -31.56 -3.08 -17.33
C LEU A 82 -30.28 -3.88 -17.04
N PHE A 83 -30.35 -5.20 -17.12
CA PHE A 83 -29.19 -6.08 -16.93
C PHE A 83 -28.08 -5.84 -17.97
N VAL A 84 -28.43 -5.43 -19.20
CA VAL A 84 -27.46 -5.06 -20.25
C VAL A 84 -26.96 -3.62 -20.10
N ILE A 85 -27.84 -2.67 -19.78
CA ILE A 85 -27.49 -1.24 -19.69
C ILE A 85 -26.61 -0.94 -18.47
N LEU A 86 -26.85 -1.56 -17.31
CA LEU A 86 -26.10 -1.30 -16.08
C LEU A 86 -24.59 -1.58 -16.19
N PRO A 87 -24.14 -2.73 -16.73
CA PRO A 87 -22.72 -2.97 -17.01
C PRO A 87 -22.10 -1.95 -17.95
N ILE A 88 -22.84 -1.49 -18.97
CA ILE A 88 -22.34 -0.48 -19.92
C ILE A 88 -22.10 0.84 -19.18
N ILE A 89 -23.03 1.25 -18.32
CA ILE A 89 -22.84 2.44 -17.47
C ILE A 89 -21.66 2.25 -16.52
N SER A 90 -21.51 1.07 -15.91
CA SER A 90 -20.38 0.77 -15.03
C SER A 90 -19.03 0.84 -15.76
N LEU A 91 -18.97 0.33 -17.00
CA LEU A 91 -17.78 0.39 -17.84
C LEU A 91 -17.41 1.84 -18.20
N ILE A 92 -18.39 2.65 -18.61
CA ILE A 92 -18.18 4.07 -18.91
C ILE A 92 -17.71 4.82 -17.67
N ALA A 93 -18.36 4.59 -16.52
CA ALA A 93 -17.98 5.21 -15.25
C ALA A 93 -16.56 4.79 -14.81
N SER A 94 -16.21 3.51 -14.98
CA SER A 94 -14.86 3.00 -14.71
C SER A 94 -13.82 3.65 -15.62
N PHE A 95 -14.14 3.82 -16.91
CA PHE A 95 -13.25 4.47 -17.86
C PHE A 95 -12.92 5.90 -17.45
N PHE A 96 -13.93 6.71 -17.13
CA PHE A 96 -13.72 8.08 -16.62
C PHE A 96 -12.96 8.08 -15.29
N CYS A 97 -13.28 7.17 -14.37
CA CYS A 97 -12.55 7.03 -13.12
C CYS A 97 -11.05 6.76 -13.36
N PHE A 98 -10.70 5.83 -14.25
CA PHE A 98 -9.31 5.56 -14.63
C PHE A 98 -8.62 6.78 -15.26
N MET A 99 -9.31 7.54 -16.12
CA MET A 99 -8.78 8.76 -16.70
C MET A 99 -8.46 9.82 -15.62
N PHE A 100 -9.35 10.02 -14.66
CA PHE A 100 -9.09 10.93 -13.54
C PHE A 100 -7.95 10.44 -12.65
N ILE A 101 -7.82 9.13 -12.42
CA ILE A 101 -6.69 8.58 -11.65
C ILE A 101 -5.36 8.84 -12.35
N ILE A 102 -5.29 8.63 -13.67
CA ILE A 102 -4.07 8.89 -14.44
C ILE A 102 -3.72 10.38 -14.36
N TYR A 103 -4.70 11.25 -14.60
CA TYR A 103 -4.52 12.69 -14.50
C TYR A 103 -4.07 13.15 -13.09
N GLY A 104 -4.70 12.60 -12.04
CA GLY A 104 -4.34 12.85 -10.65
C GLY A 104 -2.93 12.37 -10.29
N THR A 105 -2.51 11.23 -10.86
CA THR A 105 -1.15 10.69 -10.68
C THR A 105 -0.13 11.67 -11.24
N VAL A 106 -0.32 12.15 -12.48
CA VAL A 106 0.58 13.12 -13.12
C VAL A 106 0.67 14.43 -12.35
N ILE A 107 -0.47 14.97 -11.89
CA ILE A 107 -0.48 16.21 -11.08
C ILE A 107 0.29 16.00 -9.77
N SER A 108 0.02 14.89 -9.08
CA SER A 108 0.67 14.60 -7.80
C SER A 108 2.17 14.38 -7.97
N ALA A 109 2.60 13.70 -9.03
CA ALA A 109 3.99 13.46 -9.37
C ALA A 109 4.75 14.78 -9.55
N VAL A 110 4.22 15.70 -10.39
CA VAL A 110 4.86 17.00 -10.65
C VAL A 110 4.96 17.84 -9.37
N LYS A 111 3.88 17.91 -8.57
CA LYS A 111 3.88 18.68 -7.33
C LYS A 111 4.85 18.11 -6.29
N VAL A 112 4.77 16.81 -6.03
CA VAL A 112 5.64 16.15 -5.05
C VAL A 112 7.10 16.25 -5.47
N HIS A 113 7.41 15.99 -6.74
CA HIS A 113 8.77 16.16 -7.26
C HIS A 113 9.28 17.59 -7.06
N THR A 114 8.48 18.60 -7.42
CA THR A 114 8.88 20.02 -7.31
C THR A 114 9.07 20.44 -5.86
N ASP A 115 8.15 20.05 -4.96
CA ASP A 115 8.21 20.41 -3.54
C ASP A 115 9.42 19.78 -2.86
N VAL A 116 9.65 18.48 -3.10
CA VAL A 116 10.79 17.76 -2.53
C VAL A 116 12.11 18.29 -3.11
N LEU A 117 12.19 18.53 -4.42
CA LEU A 117 13.40 19.10 -5.04
C LEU A 117 13.73 20.47 -4.47
N LYS A 118 12.73 21.34 -4.33
CA LYS A 118 12.92 22.67 -3.74
C LYS A 118 13.40 22.58 -2.30
N SER A 119 12.82 21.67 -1.51
CA SER A 119 13.22 21.46 -0.12
C SER A 119 14.66 21.01 -0.05
N ILE A 120 15.05 19.97 -0.80
CA ILE A 120 16.43 19.45 -0.85
C ILE A 120 17.41 20.58 -1.21
N LEU A 121 17.19 21.29 -2.32
CA LEU A 121 18.06 22.38 -2.76
C LEU A 121 18.19 23.54 -1.76
N SER A 122 17.24 23.68 -0.83
CA SER A 122 17.24 24.74 0.17
C SER A 122 17.81 24.32 1.52
N VAL A 123 18.28 23.08 1.67
CA VAL A 123 18.82 22.56 2.94
C VAL A 123 20.26 23.03 3.18
N PRO A 124 20.66 23.36 4.43
CA PRO A 124 22.01 23.74 4.77
C PRO A 124 23.06 22.64 4.48
N MET A 125 24.30 23.07 4.18
CA MET A 125 25.37 22.20 3.72
C MET A 125 25.71 21.05 4.69
N TYR A 126 25.55 21.24 6.01
CA TYR A 126 25.85 20.21 7.01
C TYR A 126 25.01 18.93 6.82
N VAL A 127 23.77 19.04 6.32
CA VAL A 127 22.91 17.88 6.09
C VAL A 127 23.46 17.00 4.97
N TYR A 128 24.12 17.61 3.98
CA TYR A 128 24.80 16.90 2.89
C TYR A 128 26.14 16.30 3.30
N TYR A 129 26.79 16.85 4.34
CA TYR A 129 27.99 16.23 4.90
C TYR A 129 27.63 15.03 5.80
N ASN A 130 26.55 15.13 6.58
CA ASN A 130 26.10 14.06 7.45
C ASN A 130 25.43 12.90 6.69
N ASN A 131 24.87 13.16 5.51
CA ASN A 131 24.24 12.15 4.67
C ASN A 131 24.97 12.04 3.34
N ASN A 132 25.42 10.85 2.96
CA ASN A 132 26.01 10.63 1.63
C ASN A 132 25.06 11.15 0.52
N LEU A 133 25.49 12.16 -0.24
CA LEU A 133 24.74 12.77 -1.34
C LEU A 133 24.17 11.71 -2.31
N GLY A 134 24.95 10.66 -2.59
CA GLY A 134 24.52 9.55 -3.43
C GLY A 134 23.31 8.79 -2.88
N ASN A 135 23.21 8.65 -1.55
CA ASN A 135 22.07 8.00 -0.91
C ASN A 135 20.80 8.86 -1.01
N ILE A 136 20.92 10.18 -0.86
CA ILE A 136 19.79 11.11 -1.01
C ILE A 136 19.25 11.03 -2.44
N ILE A 137 20.14 11.11 -3.45
CA ILE A 137 19.74 11.05 -4.86
C ILE A 137 19.12 9.69 -5.19
N ASN A 138 19.75 8.58 -4.79
CA ASN A 138 19.25 7.24 -5.08
C ASN A 138 17.87 7.00 -4.42
N ARG A 139 17.68 7.49 -3.19
CA ARG A 139 16.39 7.42 -2.49
C ARG A 139 15.33 8.30 -3.16
N PHE A 140 15.66 9.54 -3.51
CA PHE A 140 14.76 10.45 -4.22
C PHE A 140 14.25 9.83 -5.53
N VAL A 141 15.16 9.29 -6.35
CA VAL A 141 14.82 8.64 -7.63
C VAL A 141 13.94 7.41 -7.40
N THR A 142 14.31 6.55 -6.45
CA THR A 142 13.57 5.30 -6.19
C THR A 142 12.18 5.55 -5.61
N ASP A 143 12.05 6.49 -4.67
CA ASP A 143 10.78 6.79 -4.02
C ASP A 143 9.82 7.53 -4.96
N ILE A 144 10.33 8.45 -5.79
CA ILE A 144 9.53 9.07 -6.86
C ILE A 144 9.09 8.03 -7.89
N TYR A 145 9.99 7.14 -8.31
CA TYR A 145 9.62 6.04 -9.21
C TYR A 145 8.49 5.17 -8.62
N SER A 146 8.53 4.89 -7.31
CA SER A 146 7.48 4.14 -6.61
C SER A 146 6.13 4.88 -6.62
N LEU A 147 6.17 6.19 -6.35
CA LEU A 147 5.00 7.07 -6.34
C LEU A 147 4.35 7.13 -7.74
N ASP A 148 5.17 7.38 -8.77
CA ASP A 148 4.74 7.54 -10.16
C ASP A 148 4.17 6.25 -10.75
N ASN A 149 4.78 5.10 -10.45
CA ASN A 149 4.36 3.81 -11.01
C ASN A 149 3.14 3.17 -10.33
N GLY A 150 2.47 3.92 -9.45
CA GLY A 150 1.07 3.64 -9.16
C GLY A 150 0.72 3.46 -7.71
N PHE A 151 1.29 4.26 -6.80
CA PHE A 151 0.71 4.42 -5.46
C PHE A 151 -0.78 4.78 -5.56
N LEU A 152 -1.13 5.84 -6.28
CA LEU A 152 -2.53 6.30 -6.41
C LEU A 152 -3.44 5.23 -7.03
N LYS A 153 -2.96 4.54 -8.08
CA LYS A 153 -3.67 3.42 -8.72
C LYS A 153 -3.94 2.28 -7.73
N ARG A 154 -2.94 1.92 -6.91
CA ARG A 154 -3.05 0.81 -5.97
C ARG A 154 -3.92 1.17 -4.76
N PHE A 155 -3.80 2.41 -4.27
CA PHE A 155 -4.67 2.96 -3.25
C PHE A 155 -6.14 2.99 -3.69
N TYR A 156 -6.40 3.46 -4.92
CA TYR A 156 -7.73 3.40 -5.52
C TYR A 156 -8.25 1.96 -5.60
N LYS A 157 -7.44 1.02 -6.11
CA LYS A 157 -7.84 -0.39 -6.22
C LYS A 157 -8.22 -0.97 -4.85
N PHE A 158 -7.48 -0.65 -3.80
CA PHE A 158 -7.80 -1.05 -2.44
C PHE A 158 -9.15 -0.49 -1.98
N ILE A 159 -9.40 0.81 -2.15
CA ILE A 159 -10.68 1.46 -1.79
C ILE A 159 -11.84 0.87 -2.60
N PHE A 160 -11.66 0.71 -3.91
CA PHE A 160 -12.64 0.13 -4.81
C PHE A 160 -13.04 -1.28 -4.35
N LEU A 161 -12.05 -2.14 -4.03
CA LEU A 161 -12.30 -3.49 -3.53
C LEU A 161 -12.99 -3.50 -2.18
N PHE A 162 -12.61 -2.60 -1.27
CA PHE A 162 -13.23 -2.46 0.04
C PHE A 162 -14.72 -2.12 -0.08
N PHE A 163 -15.07 -1.09 -0.86
CA PHE A 163 -16.46 -0.72 -1.09
C PHE A 163 -17.23 -1.78 -1.87
N ARG A 164 -16.59 -2.46 -2.82
CA ARG A 164 -17.22 -3.57 -3.54
C ARG A 164 -17.60 -4.72 -2.61
N ILE A 165 -16.68 -5.11 -1.71
CA ILE A 165 -16.96 -6.12 -0.68
C ILE A 165 -18.12 -5.66 0.22
N LEU A 166 -18.10 -4.41 0.67
CA LEU A 166 -19.17 -3.85 1.50
C LEU A 166 -20.53 -3.91 0.80
N MET A 167 -20.61 -3.50 -0.47
CA MET A 167 -21.84 -3.56 -1.26
C MET A 167 -22.31 -5.00 -1.49
N SER A 168 -21.40 -5.93 -1.79
CA SER A 168 -21.73 -7.35 -1.91
C SER A 168 -22.30 -7.94 -0.61
N ILE A 169 -21.78 -7.52 0.55
CA ILE A 169 -22.31 -7.93 1.87
C ILE A 169 -23.70 -7.35 2.10
N ILE A 170 -23.92 -6.07 1.80
CA ILE A 170 -25.22 -5.41 1.93
C ILE A 170 -26.26 -6.13 1.06
N LEU A 171 -25.93 -6.43 -0.21
CA LEU A 171 -26.81 -7.17 -1.10
C LEU A 171 -27.15 -8.56 -0.56
N LEU A 172 -26.17 -9.24 0.02
CA LEU A 172 -26.37 -10.56 0.63
C LEU A 172 -27.31 -10.47 1.85
N PHE A 173 -27.23 -9.42 2.67
CA PHE A 173 -28.19 -9.18 3.75
C PHE A 173 -29.60 -8.82 3.27
N CYS A 174 -29.72 -8.11 2.15
CA CYS A 174 -31.02 -7.85 1.51
C CYS A 174 -31.69 -9.14 1.02
N MET A 175 -30.90 -10.12 0.57
CA MET A 175 -31.40 -11.42 0.08
C MET A 175 -31.76 -12.37 1.23
N VAL A 176 -30.88 -12.48 2.24
CA VAL A 176 -31.05 -13.38 3.39
C VAL A 176 -30.74 -12.60 4.67
N LYS A 177 -31.79 -12.11 5.33
CA LYS A 177 -31.66 -11.31 6.58
C LYS A 177 -30.94 -12.07 7.69
N ASP A 178 -31.15 -13.38 7.78
CA ASP A 178 -30.54 -14.24 8.80
C ASP A 178 -29.01 -14.39 8.65
N ALA A 179 -28.46 -14.05 7.47
CA ALA A 179 -27.01 -14.09 7.25
C ALA A 179 -26.23 -13.08 8.11
N VAL A 180 -26.91 -12.05 8.64
CA VAL A 180 -26.32 -11.05 9.55
C VAL A 180 -25.74 -11.71 10.81
N ILE A 181 -26.28 -12.85 11.26
CA ILE A 181 -25.82 -13.55 12.47
C ILE A 181 -24.46 -14.22 12.23
N VAL A 182 -24.24 -14.79 11.04
CA VAL A 182 -23.04 -15.56 10.71
C VAL A 182 -21.87 -14.65 10.31
N PHE A 183 -22.16 -13.47 9.78
CA PHE A 183 -21.14 -12.58 9.23
C PHE A 183 -20.10 -12.08 10.26
N PRO A 184 -20.47 -11.62 11.48
CA PRO A 184 -19.51 -11.23 12.51
C PRO A 184 -18.52 -12.35 12.87
N PHE A 185 -19.00 -13.59 12.91
CA PHE A 185 -18.17 -14.76 13.18
C PHE A 185 -17.13 -14.99 12.09
N ILE A 186 -17.50 -14.80 10.82
CA ILE A 186 -16.57 -14.90 9.69
C ILE A 186 -15.51 -13.80 9.74
N VAL A 187 -15.92 -12.55 10.00
CA VAL A 187 -14.98 -11.43 10.13
C VAL A 187 -14.00 -11.69 11.26
N PHE A 188 -14.49 -12.18 12.39
CA PHE A 188 -13.65 -12.56 13.54
C PHE A 188 -12.65 -13.67 13.19
N LEU A 189 -13.08 -14.71 12.49
CA LEU A 189 -12.19 -15.79 12.03
C LEU A 189 -11.12 -15.29 11.07
N ILE A 190 -11.48 -14.45 10.09
CA ILE A 190 -10.53 -13.88 9.14
C ILE A 190 -9.50 -13.04 9.88
N TYR A 191 -9.93 -12.18 10.82
CA TYR A 191 -9.05 -11.31 11.57
C TYR A 191 -8.10 -12.09 12.50
N SER A 192 -8.64 -13.03 13.27
CA SER A 192 -7.87 -13.79 14.28
C SER A 192 -6.93 -14.83 13.67
N LEU A 193 -7.40 -15.59 12.67
CA LEU A 193 -6.64 -16.71 12.10
C LEU A 193 -5.72 -16.28 10.96
N VAL A 194 -6.16 -15.35 10.12
CA VAL A 194 -5.45 -15.01 8.87
C VAL A 194 -4.76 -13.66 8.96
N PHE A 195 -5.52 -12.55 9.14
CA PHE A 195 -5.00 -11.19 8.97
C PHE A 195 -3.76 -10.90 9.83
N LYS A 196 -3.83 -11.19 11.13
CA LYS A 196 -2.71 -10.95 12.06
C LYS A 196 -1.44 -11.72 11.68
N LYS A 197 -1.58 -13.01 11.35
CA LYS A 197 -0.46 -13.89 11.00
C LYS A 197 0.11 -13.52 9.63
N PHE A 198 -0.75 -13.27 8.66
CA PHE A 198 -0.38 -12.87 7.31
C PHE A 198 0.38 -11.55 7.30
N SER A 199 -0.16 -10.50 7.96
CA SER A 199 0.49 -9.19 8.02
C SER A 199 1.90 -9.27 8.61
N ARG A 200 2.05 -9.98 9.74
CA ARG A 200 3.37 -10.22 10.36
C ARG A 200 4.30 -11.01 9.43
N GLY A 201 3.81 -12.10 8.85
CA GLY A 201 4.58 -12.94 7.93
C GLY A 201 5.07 -12.17 6.70
N CYS A 202 4.21 -11.36 6.07
CA CYS A 202 4.59 -10.52 4.93
C CYS A 202 5.67 -9.51 5.29
N LYS A 203 5.57 -8.86 6.45
CA LYS A 203 6.58 -7.90 6.92
C LYS A 203 7.94 -8.58 7.13
N GLU A 204 7.98 -9.70 7.85
CA GLU A 204 9.22 -10.44 8.09
C GLU A 204 9.82 -11.05 6.81
N ALA A 205 8.98 -11.59 5.92
CA ALA A 205 9.44 -12.12 4.63
C ALA A 205 9.99 -11.01 3.71
N GLN A 206 9.40 -9.82 3.75
CA GLN A 206 9.92 -8.66 3.03
C GLN A 206 11.25 -8.16 3.63
N ARG A 207 11.39 -8.16 4.96
CA ARG A 207 12.65 -7.83 5.64
C ARG A 207 13.77 -8.80 5.25
N GLY A 208 13.49 -10.10 5.30
CA GLY A 208 14.44 -11.12 4.86
C GLY A 208 14.83 -10.98 3.38
N TYR A 209 13.85 -10.70 2.52
CA TYR A 209 14.11 -10.42 1.10
C TYR A 209 15.07 -9.25 0.90
N LEU A 210 14.84 -8.11 1.59
CA LEU A 210 15.70 -6.93 1.48
C LEU A 210 17.10 -7.19 2.04
N ARG A 211 17.20 -7.87 3.18
CA ARG A 211 18.47 -8.27 3.82
C ARG A 211 19.34 -9.14 2.91
N CYS A 212 18.74 -9.99 2.08
CA CYS A 212 19.49 -10.81 1.13
C CYS A 212 19.79 -10.09 -0.19
N HIS A 213 18.90 -9.19 -0.62
CA HIS A 213 19.03 -8.50 -1.89
C HIS A 213 20.20 -7.49 -1.90
N SER A 214 20.33 -6.68 -0.85
CA SER A 214 21.38 -5.64 -0.78
C SER A 214 22.81 -6.22 -0.88
N PRO A 215 23.20 -7.24 -0.07
CA PRO A 215 24.51 -7.88 -0.19
C PRO A 215 24.74 -8.53 -1.55
N LEU A 216 23.71 -9.06 -2.20
CA LEU A 216 23.83 -9.67 -3.52
C LEU A 216 24.23 -8.65 -4.58
N CYS A 217 23.61 -7.46 -4.56
CA CYS A 217 23.98 -6.35 -5.42
C CYS A 217 25.42 -5.87 -5.13
N ASN A 218 25.81 -5.79 -3.86
CA ASN A 218 27.15 -5.36 -3.46
C ASN A 218 28.23 -6.36 -3.91
N ILE A 219 28.03 -7.67 -3.71
CA ILE A 219 28.95 -8.71 -4.18
C ILE A 219 29.11 -8.62 -5.70
N TYR A 220 27.99 -8.46 -6.42
CA TYR A 220 28.02 -8.32 -7.88
C TYR A 220 28.80 -7.09 -8.33
N SER A 221 28.52 -5.92 -7.74
CA SER A 221 29.22 -4.66 -8.05
C SER A 221 30.73 -4.75 -7.75
N ASN A 222 31.09 -5.26 -6.56
CA ASN A 222 32.48 -5.44 -6.14
C ASN A 222 33.23 -6.44 -7.03
N THR A 223 32.55 -7.49 -7.52
CA THR A 223 33.15 -8.47 -8.43
C THR A 223 33.47 -7.85 -9.80
N ILE A 224 32.61 -6.97 -10.32
CA ILE A 224 32.84 -6.26 -11.58
C ILE A 224 34.02 -5.30 -11.42
N SER A 225 34.02 -4.48 -10.37
CA SER A 225 35.09 -3.50 -10.10
C SER A 225 36.42 -4.18 -9.78
N GLY A 226 36.39 -5.30 -9.06
CA GLY A 226 37.56 -6.07 -8.61
C GLY A 226 37.98 -7.23 -9.52
N LYS A 227 37.42 -7.34 -10.73
CA LYS A 227 37.64 -8.46 -11.67
C LYS A 227 39.13 -8.77 -11.88
N SER A 228 39.97 -7.75 -12.05
CA SER A 228 41.40 -7.92 -12.30
C SER A 228 42.09 -8.59 -11.12
N VAL A 229 41.80 -8.14 -9.91
CA VAL A 229 42.32 -8.68 -8.65
C VAL A 229 41.88 -10.13 -8.49
N ILE A 230 40.59 -10.42 -8.65
CA ILE A 230 40.04 -11.78 -8.48
C ILE A 230 40.69 -12.76 -9.47
N ASN A 231 40.90 -12.32 -10.72
CA ASN A 231 41.55 -13.14 -11.74
C ASN A 231 43.02 -13.39 -11.44
N VAL A 232 43.78 -12.37 -11.01
CA VAL A 232 45.20 -12.51 -10.67
C VAL A 232 45.42 -13.48 -9.49
N TYR A 233 44.52 -13.45 -8.50
CA TYR A 233 44.56 -14.38 -7.37
C TYR A 233 43.91 -15.76 -7.66
N GLU A 234 43.38 -15.98 -8.87
CA GLU A 234 42.70 -17.21 -9.29
C GLU A 234 41.55 -17.64 -8.35
N LYS A 235 40.87 -16.69 -7.70
CA LYS A 235 39.78 -16.95 -6.72
C LYS A 235 38.38 -16.89 -7.32
N ASN A 236 38.24 -17.04 -8.63
CA ASN A 236 36.95 -16.97 -9.33
C ASN A 236 35.90 -17.95 -8.75
N TRP A 237 36.27 -19.23 -8.58
CA TRP A 237 35.38 -20.25 -8.03
C TRP A 237 34.96 -19.98 -6.59
N TYR A 238 35.86 -19.40 -5.79
CA TYR A 238 35.55 -19.02 -4.41
C TYR A 238 34.49 -17.92 -4.35
N HIS A 239 34.65 -16.86 -5.15
CA HIS A 239 33.65 -15.79 -5.24
C HIS A 239 32.33 -16.26 -5.83
N LEU A 240 32.37 -17.16 -6.83
CA LEU A 240 31.16 -17.77 -7.39
C LEU A 240 30.40 -18.59 -6.33
N GLY A 241 31.10 -19.41 -5.54
CA GLY A 241 30.47 -20.20 -4.48
C GLY A 241 29.84 -19.34 -3.38
N ILE A 242 30.46 -18.20 -3.03
CA ILE A 242 29.84 -17.21 -2.12
C ILE A 242 28.55 -16.68 -2.76
N TYR A 243 28.60 -16.23 -4.02
CA TYR A 243 27.45 -15.67 -4.70
C TYR A 243 26.30 -16.67 -4.79
N GLU A 244 26.56 -17.93 -5.16
CA GLU A 244 25.57 -19.01 -5.22
C GLU A 244 24.84 -19.20 -3.89
N ARG A 245 25.56 -19.18 -2.75
CA ARG A 245 24.96 -19.31 -1.41
C ARG A 245 24.01 -18.15 -1.07
N TYR A 246 24.38 -16.92 -1.45
CA TYR A 246 23.52 -15.75 -1.26
C TYR A 246 22.29 -15.81 -2.18
N VAL A 247 22.45 -16.25 -3.43
CA VAL A 247 21.34 -16.45 -4.37
C VAL A 247 20.36 -17.51 -3.86
N GLU A 248 20.85 -18.62 -3.31
CA GLU A 248 19.98 -19.66 -2.74
C GLU A 248 19.15 -19.12 -1.57
N THR A 249 19.79 -18.38 -0.67
CA THR A 249 19.11 -17.74 0.46
C THR A 249 18.06 -16.73 -0.01
N PHE A 250 18.42 -15.90 -1.00
CA PHE A 250 17.50 -14.94 -1.63
C PHE A 250 16.30 -15.63 -2.29
N ARG A 251 16.53 -16.74 -3.00
CA ARG A 251 15.49 -17.57 -3.60
C ARG A 251 14.53 -18.10 -2.54
N ASN A 252 15.05 -18.58 -1.40
CA ASN A 252 14.22 -19.08 -0.30
C ASN A 252 13.29 -17.99 0.25
N TYR A 253 13.76 -16.75 0.42
CA TYR A 253 12.89 -15.63 0.83
C TYR A 253 11.89 -15.23 -0.25
N CYS A 254 12.25 -15.29 -1.54
CA CYS A 254 11.30 -15.09 -2.64
C CYS A 254 10.16 -16.12 -2.58
N LEU A 255 10.51 -17.41 -2.43
CA LEU A 255 9.54 -18.49 -2.29
C LEU A 255 8.67 -18.34 -1.04
N LEU A 256 9.26 -17.92 0.08
CA LEU A 256 8.52 -17.68 1.33
C LEU A 256 7.43 -16.61 1.15
N LYS A 257 7.74 -15.50 0.45
CA LYS A 257 6.74 -14.45 0.14
C LYS A 257 5.56 -15.00 -0.68
N TRP A 258 5.84 -15.85 -1.66
CA TRP A 258 4.80 -16.49 -2.47
C TRP A 258 3.98 -17.50 -1.64
N ALA A 259 4.66 -18.32 -0.83
CA ALA A 259 4.05 -19.31 0.05
C ALA A 259 3.09 -18.66 1.06
N ILE A 260 3.45 -17.52 1.66
CA ILE A 260 2.58 -16.77 2.59
C ILE A 260 1.29 -16.28 1.88
N THR A 261 1.41 -15.85 0.62
CA THR A 261 0.26 -15.41 -0.19
C THR A 261 -0.67 -16.58 -0.53
N ILE A 262 -0.11 -17.74 -0.89
CA ILE A 262 -0.87 -18.98 -1.16
C ILE A 262 -1.55 -19.45 0.13
N TRP A 263 -0.83 -19.47 1.24
CA TRP A 263 -1.33 -19.82 2.56
C TRP A 263 -2.55 -18.97 2.92
N ALA A 264 -2.45 -17.63 2.86
CA ALA A 264 -3.58 -16.75 3.16
C ALA A 264 -4.77 -16.97 2.20
N SER A 265 -4.49 -17.17 0.91
CA SER A 265 -5.53 -17.48 -0.08
C SER A 265 -6.28 -18.77 0.25
N PHE A 266 -5.58 -19.81 0.70
CA PHE A 266 -6.19 -21.09 1.07
C PHE A 266 -7.09 -20.95 2.30
N TYR A 267 -6.60 -20.34 3.39
CA TYR A 267 -7.39 -20.18 4.61
C TYR A 267 -8.60 -19.25 4.45
N ILE A 268 -8.46 -18.15 3.68
CA ILE A 268 -9.61 -17.29 3.35
C ILE A 268 -10.68 -18.11 2.61
N ARG A 269 -10.30 -18.91 1.62
CA ARG A 269 -11.23 -19.78 0.89
C ARG A 269 -11.90 -20.81 1.79
N LEU A 270 -11.17 -21.42 2.74
CA LEU A 270 -11.75 -22.33 3.72
C LEU A 270 -12.79 -21.64 4.62
N ILE A 271 -12.52 -20.42 5.08
CA ILE A 271 -13.48 -19.67 5.91
C ILE A 271 -14.74 -19.33 5.10
N PHE A 272 -14.59 -18.89 3.85
CA PHE A 272 -15.74 -18.62 2.98
C PHE A 272 -16.47 -19.90 2.51
N LEU A 273 -15.81 -21.07 2.56
CA LEU A 273 -16.47 -22.36 2.35
C LEU A 273 -17.46 -22.66 3.48
N ILE A 274 -17.14 -22.29 4.72
CA ILE A 274 -18.08 -22.40 5.88
C ILE A 274 -19.29 -21.48 5.66
N LEU A 275 -19.10 -20.26 5.16
CA LEU A 275 -20.21 -19.38 4.79
C LEU A 275 -21.07 -20.01 3.68
N THR A 276 -20.43 -20.60 2.69
CA THR A 276 -21.12 -21.23 1.56
C THR A 276 -21.89 -22.47 2.00
N SER A 277 -21.35 -23.29 2.90
CA SER A 277 -22.06 -24.45 3.46
C SER A 277 -23.24 -24.02 4.32
N TYR A 278 -23.15 -22.91 5.06
CA TYR A 278 -24.29 -22.31 5.75
C TYR A 278 -25.44 -21.99 4.79
N PHE A 279 -25.17 -21.36 3.64
CA PHE A 279 -26.22 -21.08 2.65
C PHE A 279 -26.83 -22.35 2.03
N ILE A 280 -26.02 -23.40 1.83
CA ILE A 280 -26.51 -24.69 1.33
C ILE A 280 -27.42 -25.37 2.36
N MET A 281 -27.07 -25.32 3.65
CA MET A 281 -27.86 -25.94 4.72
C MET A 281 -29.07 -25.10 5.18
N HIS A 282 -29.06 -23.79 4.91
CA HIS A 282 -30.11 -22.84 5.29
C HIS A 282 -31.55 -23.35 5.02
N PRO A 283 -31.91 -23.79 3.80
CA PRO A 283 -33.28 -24.28 3.54
C PRO A 283 -33.65 -25.51 4.36
N HIS A 284 -32.71 -26.41 4.69
CA HIS A 284 -32.97 -27.59 5.52
C HIS A 284 -33.17 -27.25 7.00
N ILE A 285 -32.37 -26.32 7.53
CA ILE A 285 -32.44 -25.90 8.94
C ILE A 285 -33.75 -25.15 9.22
N PHE A 286 -34.14 -24.25 8.31
CA PHE A 286 -35.35 -23.45 8.47
C PHE A 286 -36.61 -24.15 7.97
N PHE A 287 -36.50 -25.31 7.32
CA PHE A 287 -37.65 -26.11 6.85
C PHE A 287 -38.70 -26.35 7.94
N ASN A 288 -38.26 -26.74 9.15
CA ASN A 288 -39.16 -27.02 10.28
C ASN A 288 -39.84 -25.76 10.87
N LYS A 289 -39.20 -24.60 10.80
CA LYS A 289 -39.72 -23.34 11.35
C LYS A 289 -40.58 -22.56 10.33
N MET A 290 -40.40 -22.87 9.06
CA MET A 290 -40.91 -22.13 7.89
C MET A 290 -41.80 -23.04 7.02
N GLY A 291 -42.29 -24.16 7.56
CA GLY A 291 -43.08 -25.17 6.84
C GLY A 291 -44.32 -24.62 6.12
N ASN A 292 -44.94 -23.56 6.67
CA ASN A 292 -46.06 -22.85 6.03
C ASN A 292 -45.64 -21.91 4.89
N LEU A 293 -44.38 -21.45 4.86
CA LEU A 293 -43.82 -20.57 3.82
C LEU A 293 -43.21 -21.37 2.65
N TYR A 294 -42.87 -22.64 2.89
CA TYR A 294 -42.39 -23.59 1.89
C TYR A 294 -43.49 -24.35 1.13
N GLN A 295 -44.77 -24.20 1.52
CA GLN A 295 -45.90 -24.73 0.75
C GLN A 295 -46.26 -23.79 -0.42
N GLY A 296 -46.06 -24.29 -1.65
CA GLY A 296 -46.57 -23.72 -2.91
C GLY A 296 -45.76 -22.53 -3.46
N GLY A 297 -45.25 -22.63 -4.70
CA GLY A 297 -44.67 -21.54 -5.53
C GLY A 297 -43.46 -20.75 -4.99
N ASN A 298 -43.30 -20.63 -3.67
CA ASN A 298 -42.24 -19.91 -2.98
C ASN A 298 -40.99 -20.76 -2.78
N TYR A 299 -41.10 -22.10 -2.77
CA TYR A 299 -39.94 -23.01 -2.69
C TYR A 299 -38.95 -22.75 -3.83
N GLU A 300 -39.45 -22.58 -5.06
CA GLU A 300 -38.59 -22.31 -6.23
C GLU A 300 -37.91 -20.93 -6.19
N LYS A 301 -38.58 -19.92 -5.64
CA LYS A 301 -38.01 -18.58 -5.42
C LYS A 301 -36.88 -18.59 -4.40
N ILE A 302 -37.07 -19.37 -3.34
CA ILE A 302 -36.09 -19.53 -2.27
C ILE A 302 -34.84 -20.24 -2.82
N ILE A 303 -35.00 -21.29 -3.63
CA ILE A 303 -33.87 -21.98 -4.29
C ILE A 303 -33.07 -21.04 -5.19
N GLY A 304 -33.75 -20.25 -6.03
CA GLY A 304 -33.08 -19.28 -6.90
C GLY A 304 -32.24 -18.29 -6.09
N THR A 305 -32.82 -17.73 -5.02
CA THR A 305 -32.15 -16.79 -4.12
C THR A 305 -30.94 -17.41 -3.41
N ILE A 306 -31.04 -18.66 -2.97
CA ILE A 306 -29.93 -19.39 -2.34
C ILE A 306 -28.78 -19.62 -3.34
N GLY A 307 -29.08 -19.96 -4.59
CA GLY A 307 -28.08 -20.11 -5.65
C GLY A 307 -27.26 -18.82 -5.88
N TYR A 308 -27.92 -17.66 -5.84
CA TYR A 308 -27.23 -16.37 -5.88
C TYR A 308 -26.37 -16.13 -4.63
N CYS A 309 -26.88 -16.49 -3.44
CA CYS A 309 -26.13 -16.34 -2.18
C CYS A 309 -24.84 -17.19 -2.18
N ILE A 310 -24.90 -18.43 -2.68
CA ILE A 310 -23.74 -19.32 -2.86
C ILE A 310 -22.71 -18.69 -3.80
N THR A 311 -23.17 -18.11 -4.90
CA THR A 311 -22.29 -17.44 -5.88
C THR A 311 -21.62 -16.21 -5.26
N PHE A 312 -22.36 -15.42 -4.48
CA PHE A 312 -21.81 -14.24 -3.79
C PHE A 312 -20.86 -14.60 -2.66
N SER A 313 -21.15 -15.62 -1.84
CA SER A 313 -20.27 -16.06 -0.77
C SER A 313 -18.92 -16.54 -1.31
N SER A 314 -18.93 -17.31 -2.40
CA SER A 314 -17.71 -17.73 -3.09
C SER A 314 -16.91 -16.54 -3.64
N ARG A 315 -17.60 -15.58 -4.28
CA ARG A 315 -16.99 -14.35 -4.80
C ARG A 315 -16.33 -13.52 -3.71
N LEU A 316 -16.98 -13.37 -2.55
CA LEU A 316 -16.44 -12.62 -1.40
C LEU A 316 -15.08 -13.17 -0.94
N GLY A 317 -14.86 -14.49 -0.99
CA GLY A 317 -13.57 -15.10 -0.66
C GLY A 317 -12.45 -14.66 -1.60
N VAL A 318 -12.72 -14.61 -2.91
CA VAL A 318 -11.75 -14.12 -3.90
C VAL A 318 -11.46 -12.63 -3.69
N LEU A 319 -12.50 -11.83 -3.48
CA LEU A 319 -12.35 -10.38 -3.25
C LEU A 319 -11.54 -10.07 -1.99
N THR A 320 -11.84 -10.76 -0.89
CA THR A 320 -11.14 -10.59 0.40
C THR A 320 -9.67 -10.95 0.28
N LYS A 321 -9.34 -12.01 -0.47
CA LYS A 321 -7.94 -12.38 -0.75
C LYS A 321 -7.20 -11.27 -1.50
N ILE A 322 -7.83 -10.69 -2.53
CA ILE A 322 -7.21 -9.63 -3.32
C ILE A 322 -7.04 -8.38 -2.45
N LEU A 323 -8.06 -8.01 -1.67
CA LEU A 323 -8.01 -6.88 -0.73
C LEU A 323 -6.83 -7.00 0.25
N LEU A 324 -6.65 -8.20 0.83
CA LEU A 324 -5.57 -8.46 1.78
C LEU A 324 -4.18 -8.31 1.16
N CYS A 325 -4.01 -8.77 -0.09
CA CYS A 325 -2.75 -8.57 -0.82
C CYS A 325 -2.52 -7.09 -1.13
N ASP A 326 -3.53 -6.41 -1.69
CA ASP A 326 -3.43 -5.00 -2.05
C ASP A 326 -3.15 -4.11 -0.83
N TYR A 327 -3.69 -4.44 0.35
CA TYR A 327 -3.36 -3.78 1.61
C TYR A 327 -1.84 -3.76 1.88
N THR A 328 -1.16 -4.92 1.77
CA THR A 328 0.28 -4.99 2.03
C THR A 328 1.10 -4.20 1.03
N TYR A 329 0.65 -4.15 -0.23
CA TYR A 329 1.32 -3.34 -1.23
C TYR A 329 1.08 -1.84 -1.01
N VAL A 330 -0.13 -1.42 -0.64
CA VAL A 330 -0.41 -0.02 -0.30
C VAL A 330 0.44 0.42 0.89
N GLU A 331 0.53 -0.40 1.94
CA GLU A 331 1.38 -0.13 3.11
C GLU A 331 2.86 0.05 2.70
N LYS A 332 3.37 -0.82 1.81
CA LYS A 332 4.74 -0.72 1.30
C LYS A 332 4.99 0.58 0.52
N GLU A 333 4.13 0.88 -0.44
CA GLU A 333 4.29 2.09 -1.28
C GLU A 333 4.13 3.37 -0.45
N MET A 334 3.29 3.31 0.60
CA MET A 334 3.07 4.43 1.50
C MET A 334 4.31 4.77 2.34
N CYS A 335 5.16 3.79 2.69
CA CYS A 335 6.46 4.08 3.31
C CYS A 335 7.33 4.99 2.42
N CYS A 336 7.29 4.82 1.09
CA CYS A 336 8.02 5.69 0.16
C CYS A 336 7.44 7.11 0.17
N VAL A 337 6.10 7.24 0.21
CA VAL A 337 5.41 8.54 0.30
C VAL A 337 5.75 9.26 1.60
N GLN A 338 5.83 8.54 2.73
CA GLN A 338 6.21 9.12 4.02
C GLN A 338 7.62 9.72 3.97
N ARG A 339 8.58 9.01 3.37
CA ARG A 339 9.95 9.55 3.20
C ARG A 339 9.98 10.79 2.32
N LEU A 340 9.19 10.83 1.25
CA LEU A 340 9.05 12.03 0.42
C LEU A 340 8.42 13.19 1.19
N GLU A 341 7.46 12.92 2.08
CA GLU A 341 6.90 13.94 2.98
C GLU A 341 7.98 14.48 3.93
N GLU A 342 8.80 13.62 4.53
CA GLU A 342 9.92 14.03 5.38
C GLU A 342 10.92 14.89 4.62
N PHE A 343 11.30 14.50 3.40
CA PHE A 343 12.17 15.33 2.56
C PHE A 343 11.56 16.68 2.18
N SER A 344 10.24 16.75 2.01
CA SER A 344 9.53 18.01 1.75
C SER A 344 9.45 18.94 2.96
N LYS A 345 9.74 18.45 4.17
CA LYS A 345 9.68 19.19 5.44
C LYS A 345 11.07 19.51 6.00
N LEU A 346 12.14 19.30 5.23
CA LEU A 346 13.48 19.63 5.68
C LEU A 346 13.62 21.15 5.93
N PRO A 347 14.36 21.55 6.97
CA PRO A 347 14.56 22.96 7.30
C PRO A 347 15.27 23.68 6.16
N HIS A 348 14.84 24.91 5.87
CA HIS A 348 15.50 25.74 4.87
C HIS A 348 16.68 26.48 5.50
N GLU A 349 17.76 26.64 4.74
CA GLU A 349 18.98 27.33 5.15
C GLU A 349 18.68 28.75 5.63
N LYS A 350 17.73 29.45 4.97
CA LYS A 350 17.30 30.79 5.39
C LYS A 350 16.69 30.81 6.80
N ASP A 351 15.87 29.81 7.12
CA ASP A 351 15.23 29.70 8.43
C ASP A 351 16.30 29.42 9.52
N CYS A 352 17.30 28.59 9.20
CA CYS A 352 18.44 28.31 10.10
C CYS A 352 19.30 29.58 10.35
N LEU A 353 19.54 30.37 9.30
CA LEU A 353 20.30 31.62 9.38
C LEU A 353 19.53 32.77 10.05
N GLU A 354 18.21 32.68 10.14
CA GLU A 354 17.36 33.60 10.90
C GLU A 354 17.27 33.21 12.38
N GLU A 355 17.25 31.91 12.70
CA GLU A 355 17.41 31.40 14.08
C GLU A 355 18.78 31.79 14.67
N GLU A 356 19.88 31.62 13.92
CA GLU A 356 21.22 32.06 14.36
C GLU A 356 21.34 33.59 14.49
N ARG A 357 20.60 34.37 13.70
CA ARG A 357 20.54 35.83 13.85
C ARG A 357 19.63 36.29 15.00
N GLY A 358 18.68 35.47 15.42
CA GLY A 358 17.81 35.70 16.57
C GLY A 358 18.46 35.32 17.91
N GLU A 359 19.41 34.39 17.91
CA GLU A 359 20.15 33.95 19.10
C GLU A 359 21.54 34.58 19.20
N VAL A 360 21.59 35.90 19.42
CA VAL A 360 22.70 36.51 20.18
C VAL A 360 22.25 36.72 21.62
N THR A 361 21.87 35.63 22.29
CA THR A 361 21.91 35.50 23.77
C THR A 361 22.16 34.04 24.12
N PRO A 362 23.10 33.73 25.02
CA PRO A 362 23.47 32.36 25.30
C PRO A 362 22.38 31.72 26.16
N LYS A 363 21.70 30.72 25.62
CA LYS A 363 21.07 29.67 26.41
C LYS A 363 21.34 28.32 25.74
N CYS A 364 22.54 27.80 26.02
CA CYS A 364 22.62 26.37 26.29
C CYS A 364 21.64 26.09 27.44
N ASP A 365 20.50 25.49 27.13
CA ASP A 365 19.91 24.38 27.85
C ASP A 365 18.47 24.13 27.35
N GLU A 366 18.21 22.85 27.03
CA GLU A 366 16.90 22.22 26.85
C GLU A 366 16.12 22.46 25.55
N MET A 367 16.47 21.69 24.51
CA MET A 367 15.46 20.96 23.73
C MET A 367 15.85 19.48 23.63
N GLU A 368 15.50 18.72 24.67
CA GLU A 368 15.37 17.27 24.58
C GLU A 368 14.25 16.91 23.60
N MET A 369 14.62 16.29 22.47
CA MET A 369 13.68 15.54 21.64
C MET A 369 13.17 14.34 22.43
N LYS A 370 11.92 14.44 22.93
CA LYS A 370 11.14 13.30 23.42
C LYS A 370 10.88 12.32 22.28
N GLY A 371 11.78 11.36 22.14
CA GLY A 371 11.60 10.15 21.35
C GLY A 371 12.61 9.12 21.83
N LYS A 372 12.17 8.18 22.67
CA LYS A 372 12.98 7.11 23.27
C LYS A 372 13.94 6.46 22.28
N PHE A 373 15.21 6.84 22.35
CA PHE A 373 16.34 5.98 22.03
C PHE A 373 16.98 5.60 23.35
N ASP A 374 16.81 4.32 23.74
CA ASP A 374 17.50 3.76 24.88
C ASP A 374 19.01 3.74 24.60
N ASN A 375 19.75 4.14 25.62
CA ASN A 375 21.20 4.26 25.72
C ASN A 375 21.99 3.09 25.12
N SER A 376 22.94 3.44 24.25
CA SER A 376 24.31 2.88 24.31
C SER A 376 25.26 3.95 23.80
N GLY A 377 26.11 4.45 24.70
CA GLY A 377 26.90 5.65 24.49
C GLY A 377 27.95 5.52 23.40
N GLU A 378 28.03 6.54 22.57
CA GLU A 378 29.27 7.05 22.02
C GLU A 378 29.09 8.56 21.87
N SER A 379 29.82 9.29 22.71
CA SER A 379 29.90 10.73 22.70
C SER A 379 30.54 11.19 21.38
N THR A 380 29.73 11.60 20.41
CA THR A 380 30.20 12.42 19.31
C THR A 380 30.50 13.81 19.85
N SER A 381 31.79 14.12 19.93
CA SER A 381 32.35 15.44 20.18
C SER A 381 31.61 16.53 19.38
N PRO A 382 31.34 17.71 19.95
CA PRO A 382 30.88 18.85 19.15
C PRO A 382 31.94 19.14 18.08
N LEU A 383 31.51 19.31 16.82
CA LEU A 383 32.40 19.81 15.77
C LEU A 383 33.08 21.09 16.29
N PRO A 384 34.39 21.29 16.03
CA PRO A 384 35.02 22.55 16.37
C PRO A 384 34.28 23.64 15.60
N THR A 385 33.89 24.71 16.30
CA THR A 385 33.46 25.98 15.69
C THR A 385 34.59 26.49 14.80
N GLY A 386 34.59 26.02 13.55
CA GLY A 386 35.53 26.43 12.53
C GLY A 386 35.12 27.80 12.04
N ILE A 387 36.00 28.78 12.25
CA ILE A 387 35.90 30.21 11.92
C ILE A 387 35.30 31.03 13.06
N VAL A 388 36.19 31.38 14.01
CA VAL A 388 36.08 32.61 14.80
C VAL A 388 36.25 33.78 13.82
N ASP A 389 35.38 34.80 13.93
CA ASP A 389 35.29 35.96 13.03
C ASP A 389 36.65 36.39 12.44
N PRO A 390 36.81 36.38 11.10
CA PRO A 390 38.02 36.91 10.52
C PRO A 390 38.11 38.40 10.88
N PRO A 391 39.26 38.90 11.38
CA PRO A 391 39.41 40.31 11.68
C PRO A 391 39.12 41.14 10.44
N ALA A 392 38.37 42.22 10.60
CA ALA A 392 38.10 43.18 9.54
C ALA A 392 39.43 43.78 9.04
N ILE A 393 39.94 43.24 7.93
CA ILE A 393 41.19 43.70 7.30
C ILE A 393 40.81 44.47 6.04
N ASP A 394 41.31 45.70 5.96
CA ASP A 394 41.11 46.64 4.87
C ASP A 394 41.77 46.12 3.58
N GLN A 395 40.95 45.81 2.57
CA GLN A 395 41.35 45.14 1.34
C GLN A 395 41.48 46.14 0.19
N SER A 396 42.68 46.33 -0.35
CA SER A 396 42.75 46.77 -1.75
C SER A 396 43.79 46.10 -2.64
N LYS A 397 44.91 45.51 -2.17
CA LYS A 397 45.92 44.91 -3.09
C LYS A 397 46.80 43.75 -2.57
N GLU A 398 46.39 42.97 -1.56
CA GLU A 398 47.22 41.83 -1.11
C GLU A 398 46.74 40.47 -1.66
N LYS A 399 47.69 39.62 -2.07
CA LYS A 399 47.42 38.23 -2.49
C LYS A 399 47.55 37.32 -1.28
N TYR A 400 46.45 36.69 -0.88
CA TYR A 400 46.42 35.73 0.21
C TYR A 400 46.62 34.30 -0.32
N GLY A 401 47.35 33.48 0.44
CA GLY A 401 47.50 32.05 0.21
C GLY A 401 47.09 31.28 1.47
N VAL A 402 46.28 30.22 1.31
CA VAL A 402 45.92 29.32 2.41
C VAL A 402 46.99 28.24 2.48
N TYR A 403 47.81 28.26 3.54
CA TYR A 403 48.78 27.21 3.84
C TYR A 403 48.17 26.26 4.87
N LEU A 404 47.97 25.01 4.47
CA LEU A 404 47.53 23.95 5.38
C LEU A 404 48.79 23.23 5.88
N GLU A 405 49.15 23.49 7.13
CA GLU A 405 50.30 22.87 7.79
C GLU A 405 49.86 21.49 8.34
N ASN A 406 50.53 20.40 7.91
CA ASN A 406 50.25 19.00 8.27
C ASN A 406 48.93 18.38 7.72
N VAL A 407 48.74 18.35 6.40
CA VAL A 407 47.72 17.51 5.72
C VAL A 407 48.35 16.29 5.09
#